data_AF-A0A851QXR4-F1
#
_entry.id   AF-A0A851QXR4-F1
#
_cell.length_a   1.000
_cell.length_b   1.000
_cell.length_c   1.000
_cell.angle_alpha   90.00
_cell.angle_beta   90.00
_cell.angle_gamma   90.00
#
_symmetry.space_group_name_H-M   'P 1'
#
loop_
_entity.id
_entity.type
_entity.pdbx_description
1 polymer ?
#
loop_
_entity_poly.entity_id
_entity_poly.type
_entity_poly.pdbx_seq_one_letter_code
_entity_poly.pdbx_strand_id
1 'polypeptide(L)'
;ANRAANFMATLRLIYPHADTLCEKEFEWLFDCPEAKQFLECFYSMVSEENVLSPAEVEAYEALLAAGKPILEGDALEDALKMCCQVQQLPSSIADEGPSQEALQQELQELQHCYDCQLWRYRKLLAWMNKLQQEQEYLEKEEKVVKQELRMAHMDLKAKIFKTRAVLSQASKAEKQVSECHGNVGMGQLPTLLCQTDLAPYLEQEQQATDAFESFIQQVLPQSVQAPDERDGSQEVTERRDTKKTSMPKSLGTDEDELLEDQNSFWQELCRIETAYICARREVIVTTAKVEGTRAALECAQRTLEGLEDNQQAGEAELQSQAAALQRQLHALRFDITQTLTHQLPALLQAEARRFCLPVLHLHCSLRDARLQNAARRQEEAAAWLLSQHSRLDLLEFQLKREAKELERMAAWLEKIETVTRESQSRLQEQNYFRDARPSQKGHPNKWIDPKDLTATRLWDMLMGKDEKRQPFRSYEAMAAKCSQLVQDKRALEAQLEAPMPHVSALESSIEVLYHQLYNSSNQLQLSSPEISKLMQQLIIMQDDLCQKLTDLLSDLEIKRRSLENPILQAERNLYVYFYCNEDRLREMVEELEKQASASSK
;
A
#
# COMPACT_ATOMS: atom_id res chain seq x y z
N ALA A 1 55.03 -12.58 -7.77
CA ALA A 1 56.37 -13.06 -7.42
C ALA A 1 56.48 -13.17 -5.91
N ASN A 2 57.03 -14.27 -5.38
CA ASN A 2 57.02 -14.58 -3.94
C ASN A 2 58.06 -13.68 -3.23
N ARG A 3 57.67 -12.86 -2.25
CA ARG A 3 58.57 -11.84 -1.63
C ARG A 3 59.79 -12.47 -0.95
N ALA A 4 59.61 -13.65 -0.36
CA ALA A 4 60.69 -14.43 0.24
C ALA A 4 61.70 -14.94 -0.80
N ALA A 5 61.27 -15.24 -2.04
CA ALA A 5 62.17 -15.66 -3.11
C ALA A 5 63.09 -14.51 -3.56
N ASN A 6 62.59 -13.28 -3.62
CA ASN A 6 63.41 -12.11 -3.95
C ASN A 6 64.45 -11.82 -2.86
N PHE A 7 64.08 -11.96 -1.58
CA PHE A 7 65.04 -11.84 -0.47
C PHE A 7 66.15 -12.89 -0.55
N MET A 8 65.80 -14.15 -0.82
CA MET A 8 66.77 -15.22 -0.98
C MET A 8 67.67 -15.03 -2.19
N ALA A 9 67.16 -14.48 -3.30
CA ALA A 9 67.97 -14.13 -4.46
C ALA A 9 69.03 -13.06 -4.11
N THR A 10 68.65 -12.01 -3.38
CA THR A 10 69.59 -10.97 -2.93
C THR A 10 70.58 -11.50 -1.88
N LEU A 11 70.14 -12.37 -0.96
CA LEU A 11 71.01 -12.96 0.07
C LEU A 11 72.10 -13.85 -0.53
N ARG A 12 71.81 -14.56 -1.63
CA ARG A 12 72.78 -15.37 -2.37
C ARG A 12 73.97 -14.58 -2.91
N LEU A 13 73.81 -13.28 -3.15
CA LEU A 13 74.91 -12.43 -3.64
C LEU A 13 76.01 -12.25 -2.58
N ILE A 14 75.67 -12.30 -1.29
CA ILE A 14 76.59 -11.93 -0.20
C ILE A 14 76.87 -13.05 0.79
N TYR A 15 76.03 -14.08 0.86
CA TYR A 15 76.14 -15.14 1.87
C TYR A 15 76.48 -16.50 1.24
N PRO A 16 77.70 -17.04 1.47
CA PRO A 16 78.18 -18.27 0.82
C PRO A 16 77.38 -19.54 1.11
N HIS A 17 76.59 -19.55 2.19
CA HIS A 17 75.75 -20.69 2.57
C HIS A 17 74.26 -20.42 2.32
N ALA A 18 73.91 -19.41 1.51
CA ALA A 18 72.52 -19.09 1.22
C ALA A 18 71.76 -20.25 0.57
N ASP A 19 72.44 -21.14 -0.16
CA ASP A 19 71.84 -22.29 -0.83
C ASP A 19 71.45 -23.44 0.11
N THR A 20 71.88 -23.42 1.39
CA THR A 20 71.44 -24.41 2.39
C THR A 20 70.18 -24.00 3.13
N LEU A 21 69.68 -22.79 2.91
CA LEU A 21 68.53 -22.20 3.60
C LEU A 21 67.26 -22.29 2.74
N CYS A 22 66.10 -22.51 3.37
CA CYS A 22 64.83 -22.66 2.66
C CYS A 22 64.05 -21.34 2.61
N GLU A 23 63.51 -20.98 1.44
CA GLU A 23 62.72 -19.75 1.23
C GLU A 23 61.55 -19.61 2.21
N LYS A 24 60.93 -20.73 2.60
CA LYS A 24 59.78 -20.76 3.53
C LYS A 24 60.15 -20.36 4.96
N GLU A 25 61.42 -20.49 5.35
CA GLU A 25 61.89 -20.14 6.69
C GLU A 25 61.98 -18.63 6.90
N PHE A 26 61.83 -17.82 5.84
CA PHE A 26 61.91 -16.36 5.88
C PHE A 26 60.57 -15.67 5.62
N GLU A 27 59.46 -16.42 5.47
CA GLU A 27 58.13 -15.81 5.26
C GLU A 27 57.72 -14.92 6.45
N TRP A 28 58.06 -15.32 7.69
CA TRP A 28 57.78 -14.55 8.90
C TRP A 28 58.42 -13.14 8.92
N LEU A 29 59.52 -12.95 8.18
CA LEU A 29 60.25 -11.68 8.14
C LEU A 29 59.40 -10.57 7.50
N PHE A 30 58.46 -10.92 6.62
CA PHE A 30 57.59 -9.98 5.91
C PHE A 30 56.31 -9.65 6.69
N ASP A 31 55.99 -10.43 7.72
CA ASP A 31 54.83 -10.21 8.60
C ASP A 31 55.17 -9.32 9.81
N CYS A 32 56.46 -9.04 10.05
CA CYS A 32 56.95 -8.19 11.12
C CYS A 32 57.16 -6.74 10.61
N PRO A 33 56.38 -5.75 11.09
CA PRO A 33 56.49 -4.36 10.61
C PRO A 33 57.84 -3.71 10.94
N GLU A 34 58.52 -4.15 11.99
CA GLU A 34 59.85 -3.69 12.39
C GLU A 34 60.94 -4.14 11.39
N ALA A 35 60.76 -5.31 10.75
CA ALA A 35 61.70 -5.83 9.76
C ALA A 35 61.62 -5.12 8.39
N LYS A 36 60.58 -4.31 8.17
CA LYS A 36 60.38 -3.60 6.90
C LYS A 36 61.48 -2.59 6.60
N GLN A 37 61.90 -1.80 7.60
CA GLN A 37 62.99 -0.83 7.44
C GLN A 37 64.33 -1.51 7.14
N PHE A 38 64.56 -2.67 7.77
CA PHE A 38 65.72 -3.51 7.48
C PHE A 38 65.69 -4.03 6.04
N LEU A 39 64.56 -4.54 5.57
CA LEU A 39 64.40 -5.06 4.21
C LEU A 39 64.61 -3.96 3.16
N GLU A 40 64.03 -2.77 3.35
CA GLU A 40 64.24 -1.62 2.46
C GLU A 40 65.72 -1.22 2.40
N CYS A 41 66.40 -1.15 3.55
CA CYS A 41 67.83 -0.89 3.60
C CYS A 41 68.63 -2.00 2.89
N PHE A 42 68.33 -3.27 3.18
CA PHE A 42 69.02 -4.43 2.62
C PHE A 42 68.96 -4.47 1.09
N TYR A 43 67.79 -4.24 0.50
CA TYR A 43 67.63 -4.20 -0.95
C TYR A 43 68.27 -2.97 -1.60
N SER A 44 68.36 -1.83 -0.89
CA SER A 44 69.02 -0.63 -1.41
C SER A 44 70.55 -0.71 -1.37
N MET A 45 71.10 -1.44 -0.40
CA MET A 45 72.54 -1.52 -0.16
C MET A 45 73.20 -2.69 -0.90
N VAL A 46 72.48 -3.80 -1.06
CA VAL A 46 72.99 -5.03 -1.68
C VAL A 46 72.46 -5.15 -3.10
N SER A 47 73.24 -4.66 -4.05
CA SER A 47 73.03 -4.82 -5.49
C SER A 47 74.26 -5.48 -6.13
N GLU A 48 74.10 -6.02 -7.34
CA GLU A 48 75.23 -6.59 -8.11
C GLU A 48 76.34 -5.56 -8.36
N GLU A 49 76.03 -4.26 -8.33
CA GLU A 49 76.98 -3.16 -8.50
C GLU A 49 77.83 -2.90 -7.24
N ASN A 50 77.32 -3.27 -6.05
CA ASN A 50 77.96 -3.00 -4.76
C ASN A 50 78.66 -4.22 -4.16
N VAL A 51 78.58 -5.38 -4.82
CA VAL A 51 79.16 -6.65 -4.35
C VAL A 51 80.29 -7.04 -5.30
N LEU A 52 81.51 -7.15 -4.77
CA LEU A 52 82.68 -7.53 -5.56
C LEU A 52 82.51 -8.94 -6.11
N SER A 53 82.65 -9.07 -7.43
CA SER A 53 82.64 -10.36 -8.10
C SER A 53 83.89 -11.19 -7.70
N PRO A 54 83.83 -12.53 -7.73
CA PRO A 54 84.96 -13.38 -7.37
C PRO A 54 86.21 -13.10 -8.22
N ALA A 55 86.04 -12.70 -9.49
CA ALA A 55 87.13 -12.29 -10.37
C ALA A 55 87.79 -10.96 -9.94
N GLU A 56 87.00 -10.01 -9.43
CA GLU A 56 87.51 -8.74 -8.89
C GLU A 56 88.22 -8.95 -7.56
N VAL A 57 87.75 -9.88 -6.73
CA VAL A 57 88.42 -10.28 -5.48
C VAL A 57 89.78 -10.92 -5.80
N GLU A 58 89.85 -11.86 -6.75
CA GLU A 58 91.11 -12.44 -7.20
C GLU A 58 92.07 -11.40 -7.81
N ALA A 59 91.53 -10.46 -8.61
CA ALA A 59 92.32 -9.35 -9.16
C ALA A 59 92.85 -8.41 -8.07
N TYR A 60 92.04 -8.14 -7.03
CA TYR A 60 92.43 -7.34 -5.88
C TYR A 60 93.52 -8.04 -5.04
N GLU A 61 93.38 -9.33 -4.78
CA GLU A 61 94.41 -10.14 -4.09
C GLU A 61 95.71 -10.20 -4.89
N ALA A 62 95.65 -10.31 -6.22
CA ALA A 62 96.81 -10.24 -7.09
C ALA A 62 97.48 -8.84 -7.07
N LEU A 63 96.71 -7.76 -6.93
CA LEU A 63 97.23 -6.39 -6.78
C LEU A 63 97.92 -6.18 -5.43
N LEU A 64 97.36 -6.73 -4.35
CA LEU A 64 97.98 -6.78 -3.03
C LEU A 64 99.31 -7.55 -3.06
N ALA A 65 99.32 -8.74 -3.69
CA ALA A 65 100.52 -9.55 -3.85
C ALA A 65 101.61 -8.89 -4.71
N ALA A 66 101.21 -8.02 -5.65
CA ALA A 66 102.11 -7.24 -6.50
C ALA A 66 102.69 -5.97 -5.82
N GLY A 67 102.29 -5.66 -4.58
CA GLY A 67 102.86 -4.56 -3.78
C GLY A 67 102.56 -3.16 -4.31
N LYS A 68 101.50 -2.98 -5.10
CA LYS A 68 101.08 -1.66 -5.60
C LYS A 68 100.32 -0.87 -4.51
N PRO A 69 100.46 0.46 -4.44
CA PRO A 69 99.72 1.27 -3.48
C PRO A 69 98.22 1.25 -3.81
N ILE A 70 97.40 0.87 -2.84
CA ILE A 70 95.93 0.89 -2.92
C ILE A 70 95.46 2.21 -2.31
N LEU A 71 94.55 2.90 -3.00
CA LEU A 71 94.00 4.16 -2.52
C LEU A 71 92.90 3.86 -1.50
N GLU A 72 93.14 4.24 -0.25
CA GLU A 72 92.21 4.06 0.88
C GLU A 72 91.94 5.41 1.57
N GLY A 73 90.75 5.56 2.15
CA GLY A 73 90.37 6.74 2.94
C GLY A 73 90.43 8.05 2.14
N ASP A 74 91.01 9.10 2.74
CA ASP A 74 91.03 10.46 2.19
C ASP A 74 91.64 10.55 0.78
N ALA A 75 92.63 9.69 0.46
CA ALA A 75 93.26 9.67 -0.86
C ALA A 75 92.35 9.11 -1.97
N LEU A 76 91.43 8.20 -1.63
CA LEU A 76 90.40 7.71 -2.55
C LEU A 76 89.32 8.78 -2.74
N GLU A 77 88.94 9.46 -1.66
CA GLU A 77 87.91 10.50 -1.70
C GLU A 77 88.36 11.71 -2.53
N ASP A 78 89.64 12.08 -2.45
CA ASP A 78 90.24 13.13 -3.28
C ASP A 78 90.36 12.72 -4.76
N ALA A 79 90.66 11.45 -5.04
CA ALA A 79 90.67 10.92 -6.41
C ALA A 79 89.25 10.89 -7.03
N LEU A 80 88.23 10.51 -6.25
CA LEU A 80 86.82 10.53 -6.68
C LEU A 80 86.33 11.95 -6.94
N LYS A 81 86.69 12.91 -6.08
CA LYS A 81 86.39 14.35 -6.30
C LYS A 81 87.01 14.88 -7.59
N MET A 82 88.23 14.44 -7.94
CA MET A 82 88.83 14.78 -9.25
C MET A 82 88.11 14.13 -10.43
N CYS A 83 87.68 12.87 -10.32
CA CYS A 83 86.94 12.19 -11.39
C CYS A 83 85.56 12.81 -11.65
N CYS A 84 84.84 13.26 -10.60
CA CYS A 84 83.56 13.96 -10.77
C CYS A 84 83.68 15.32 -11.47
N GLN A 85 84.85 15.98 -11.43
CA GLN A 85 85.09 17.24 -12.16
C GLN A 85 85.46 17.02 -13.64
N VAL A 86 85.78 15.79 -14.05
CA VAL A 86 86.17 15.42 -15.43
C VAL A 86 85.00 14.75 -16.19
N GLN A 87 83.76 15.17 -15.94
CA GLN A 87 82.59 14.82 -16.78
C GLN A 87 82.50 15.71 -18.04
N GLN A 88 83.60 15.85 -18.77
CA GLN A 88 83.59 16.29 -20.17
C GLN A 88 84.30 15.24 -21.05
N LEU A 89 83.88 13.98 -20.93
CA LEU A 89 84.04 12.99 -21.97
C LEU A 89 82.66 12.66 -22.55
N PRO A 90 82.52 12.45 -23.87
CA PRO A 90 81.23 12.18 -24.49
C PRO A 90 80.80 10.74 -24.17
N SER A 91 80.12 10.56 -23.04
CA SER A 91 79.38 9.33 -22.75
C SER A 91 78.02 9.42 -23.45
N SER A 92 77.91 8.69 -24.56
CA SER A 92 76.63 8.29 -25.13
C SER A 92 75.89 7.41 -24.12
N ILE A 93 75.04 8.00 -23.28
CA ILE A 93 73.76 7.50 -22.77
C ILE A 93 73.11 8.75 -22.16
N ALA A 94 72.17 9.33 -22.89
CA ALA A 94 71.29 10.35 -22.34
C ALA A 94 70.30 9.63 -21.43
N ASP A 95 70.45 9.83 -20.12
CA ASP A 95 69.38 9.57 -19.18
C ASP A 95 68.41 10.77 -19.27
N GLU A 96 67.50 10.70 -20.24
CA GLU A 96 66.43 11.69 -20.39
C GLU A 96 65.40 11.47 -19.27
N GLY A 97 65.61 12.13 -18.14
CA GLY A 97 64.51 12.43 -17.23
C GLY A 97 63.36 13.13 -17.98
N PRO A 98 62.11 12.99 -17.54
CA PRO A 98 60.95 13.50 -18.27
C PRO A 98 61.14 14.99 -18.58
N SER A 99 60.93 15.33 -19.86
CA SER A 99 61.15 16.69 -20.35
C SER A 99 60.31 17.69 -19.54
N GLN A 100 60.80 18.93 -19.40
CA GLN A 100 60.09 19.99 -18.69
C GLN A 100 58.66 20.24 -19.22
N GLU A 101 58.44 19.94 -20.51
CA GLU A 101 57.13 20.00 -21.17
C GLU A 101 56.20 18.86 -20.72
N ALA A 102 56.72 17.65 -20.50
CA ALA A 102 55.94 16.51 -19.98
C ALA A 102 55.46 16.76 -18.54
N LEU A 103 56.33 17.32 -17.68
CA LEU A 103 55.97 17.71 -16.31
C LEU A 103 54.92 18.85 -16.27
N GLN A 104 54.98 19.79 -17.23
CA GLN A 104 53.95 20.83 -17.37
C GLN A 104 52.61 20.25 -17.84
N GLN A 105 52.62 19.27 -18.74
CA GLN A 105 51.41 18.56 -19.15
C GLN A 105 50.81 17.77 -17.99
N GLU A 106 51.60 17.01 -17.23
CA GLU A 106 51.12 16.30 -16.04
C GLU A 106 50.52 17.25 -15.00
N LEU A 107 51.13 18.42 -14.77
CA LEU A 107 50.58 19.44 -13.88
C LEU A 107 49.22 19.95 -14.36
N GLN A 108 49.06 20.20 -15.66
CA GLN A 108 47.78 20.64 -16.24
C GLN A 108 46.70 19.55 -16.13
N GLU A 109 47.06 18.29 -16.37
CA GLU A 109 46.14 17.15 -16.24
C GLU A 109 45.71 16.93 -14.78
N LEU A 110 46.65 17.05 -13.83
CA LEU A 110 46.36 16.99 -12.40
C LEU A 110 45.43 18.12 -11.96
N GLN A 111 45.64 19.32 -12.48
CA GLN A 111 44.82 20.50 -12.17
C GLN A 111 43.39 20.33 -12.72
N HIS A 112 43.26 19.81 -13.95
CA HIS A 112 41.97 19.46 -14.52
C HIS A 112 41.26 18.34 -13.73
N CYS A 113 41.99 17.31 -13.28
CA CYS A 113 41.47 16.26 -12.42
C CYS A 113 40.97 16.81 -11.08
N TYR A 114 41.71 17.72 -10.46
CA TYR A 114 41.31 18.40 -9.23
C TYR A 114 40.02 19.20 -9.41
N ASP A 115 39.92 19.98 -10.48
CA ASP A 115 38.71 20.77 -10.79
C ASP A 115 37.49 19.87 -11.03
N CYS A 116 37.66 18.75 -11.72
CA CYS A 116 36.61 17.74 -11.92
C CYS A 116 36.14 17.13 -10.59
N GLN A 117 37.07 16.80 -9.69
CA GLN A 117 36.74 16.27 -8.36
C GLN A 117 36.01 17.31 -7.52
N LEU A 118 36.47 18.57 -7.55
CA LEU A 118 35.84 19.68 -6.84
C LEU A 118 34.42 19.95 -7.35
N TRP A 119 34.20 19.91 -8.66
CA TRP A 119 32.87 20.03 -9.25
C TRP A 119 31.95 18.89 -8.81
N ARG A 120 32.45 17.64 -8.82
CA ARG A 120 31.69 16.47 -8.38
C ARG A 120 31.32 16.55 -6.90
N TYR A 121 32.25 17.01 -6.05
CA TYR A 121 32.00 17.27 -4.64
C TYR A 121 30.92 18.35 -4.43
N ARG A 122 31.04 19.50 -5.12
CA ARG A 122 30.03 20.57 -5.05
C ARG A 122 28.65 20.10 -5.51
N LYS A 123 28.60 19.27 -6.55
CA LYS A 123 27.36 18.67 -7.03
C LYS A 123 26.76 17.75 -5.96
N LEU A 124 27.53 16.85 -5.37
CA LEU A 124 27.05 15.97 -4.29
C LEU A 124 26.55 16.77 -3.08
N LEU A 125 27.24 17.84 -2.71
CA LEU A 125 26.82 18.73 -1.62
C LEU A 125 25.46 19.38 -1.91
N ALA A 126 25.22 19.84 -3.14
CA ALA A 126 23.92 20.39 -3.54
C ALA A 126 22.80 19.34 -3.48
N TRP A 127 23.09 18.09 -3.83
CA TRP A 127 22.12 16.99 -3.73
C TRP A 127 21.81 16.64 -2.27
N MET A 128 22.83 16.60 -1.41
CA MET A 128 22.66 16.38 0.03
C MET A 128 21.75 17.46 0.65
N ASN A 129 22.00 18.74 0.35
CA ASN A 129 21.17 19.84 0.83
C ASN A 129 19.71 19.72 0.34
N LYS A 130 19.51 19.31 -0.92
CA LYS A 130 18.16 19.10 -1.47
C LYS A 130 17.45 17.94 -0.75
N LEU A 131 18.13 16.82 -0.53
CA LEU A 131 17.58 15.67 0.18
C LEU A 131 17.18 16.04 1.61
N GLN A 132 18.01 16.83 2.28
CA GLN A 132 17.77 17.29 3.64
C GLN A 132 16.56 18.23 3.71
N GLN A 133 16.40 19.12 2.73
CA GLN A 133 15.21 19.96 2.59
C GLN A 133 13.93 19.14 2.33
N GLU A 134 14.01 18.12 1.48
CA GLU A 134 12.89 17.19 1.23
C GLU A 134 12.54 16.40 2.50
N GLN A 135 13.52 15.95 3.27
CA GLN A 135 13.30 15.28 4.54
C GLN A 135 12.60 16.18 5.56
N GLU A 136 13.03 17.44 5.71
CA GLU A 136 12.37 18.40 6.60
C GLU A 136 10.93 18.71 6.17
N TYR A 137 10.68 18.75 4.85
CA TYR A 137 9.33 18.91 4.31
C TYR A 137 8.44 17.71 4.66
N LEU A 138 8.93 16.49 4.43
CA LEU A 138 8.21 15.26 4.74
C LEU A 138 7.93 15.11 6.24
N GLU A 139 8.86 15.50 7.12
CA GLU A 139 8.60 15.53 8.56
C GLU A 139 7.49 16.50 8.96
N LYS A 140 7.35 17.64 8.26
CA LYS A 140 6.26 18.59 8.48
C LYS A 140 4.92 18.00 8.02
N GLU A 141 4.88 17.38 6.83
CA GLU A 141 3.68 16.68 6.35
C GLU A 141 3.27 15.55 7.29
N GLU A 142 4.22 14.72 7.75
CA GLU A 142 3.93 13.63 8.69
C GLU A 142 3.31 14.15 9.99
N LYS A 143 3.79 15.28 10.51
CA LYS A 143 3.20 15.93 11.71
C LYS A 143 1.76 16.39 11.47
N VAL A 144 1.46 16.94 10.29
CA VAL A 144 0.10 17.35 9.91
C VAL A 144 -0.81 16.13 9.82
N VAL A 145 -0.39 15.09 9.09
CA VAL A 145 -1.16 13.84 8.93
C VAL A 145 -1.40 13.16 10.28
N LYS A 146 -0.40 13.11 11.17
CA LYS A 146 -0.57 12.58 12.54
C LYS A 146 -1.60 13.38 13.33
N GLN A 147 -1.66 14.69 13.15
CA GLN A 147 -2.64 15.55 13.83
C GLN A 147 -4.04 15.32 13.28
N GLU A 148 -4.21 15.24 11.96
CA GLU A 148 -5.48 14.92 11.30
C GLU A 148 -6.00 13.55 11.74
N LEU A 149 -5.12 12.54 11.80
CA LEU A 149 -5.47 11.21 12.30
C LEU A 149 -5.98 11.24 13.74
N ARG A 150 -5.35 12.02 14.62
CA ARG A 150 -5.82 12.21 16.00
C ARG A 150 -7.20 12.87 16.04
N MET A 151 -7.43 13.89 15.21
CA MET A 151 -8.73 14.56 15.12
C MET A 151 -9.83 13.60 14.65
N ALA A 152 -9.56 12.82 13.60
CA ALA A 152 -10.47 11.80 13.09
C ALA A 152 -10.79 10.74 14.16
N HIS A 153 -9.78 10.30 14.92
CA HIS A 153 -9.97 9.36 16.01
C HIS A 153 -10.87 9.92 17.12
N MET A 154 -10.72 11.20 17.47
CA MET A 154 -11.59 11.87 18.46
C MET A 154 -13.02 12.01 17.96
N ASP A 155 -13.24 12.36 16.68
CA ASP A 155 -14.58 12.41 16.07
C ASP A 155 -15.26 11.03 16.08
N LEU A 156 -14.51 9.99 15.72
CA LEU A 156 -15.01 8.61 15.74
C LEU A 156 -15.39 8.17 17.16
N LYS A 157 -14.58 8.51 18.16
CA LYS A 157 -14.89 8.27 19.57
C LYS A 157 -16.16 9.01 20.01
N ALA A 158 -16.33 10.26 19.59
CA ALA A 158 -17.54 11.05 19.87
C ALA A 158 -18.79 10.42 19.23
N LYS A 159 -18.69 9.94 17.98
CA LYS A 159 -19.75 9.20 17.30
C LYS A 159 -20.11 7.92 18.06
N ILE A 160 -19.12 7.12 18.49
CA ILE A 160 -19.36 5.91 19.31
C ILE A 160 -20.11 6.26 20.60
N PHE A 161 -19.71 7.34 21.31
CA PHE A 161 -20.41 7.77 22.51
C PHE A 161 -21.87 8.18 22.23
N LYS A 162 -22.12 8.92 21.15
CA LYS A 162 -23.49 9.28 20.73
C LYS A 162 -24.32 8.04 20.43
N THR A 163 -23.81 7.09 19.65
CA THR A 163 -24.50 5.84 19.34
C THR A 163 -24.81 5.03 20.60
N ARG A 164 -23.84 4.94 21.54
CA ARG A 164 -24.06 4.25 22.82
C ARG A 164 -25.11 4.94 23.68
N ALA A 165 -25.16 6.28 23.67
CA ALA A 165 -26.19 7.04 24.36
C ALA A 165 -27.58 6.75 23.78
N VAL A 166 -27.72 6.75 22.44
CA VAL A 166 -28.99 6.41 21.76
C VAL A 166 -29.43 4.98 22.09
N LEU A 167 -28.52 4.00 22.03
CA LEU A 167 -28.81 2.61 22.42
C LEU A 167 -29.24 2.50 23.89
N SER A 168 -28.63 3.27 24.78
CA SER A 168 -29.02 3.31 26.20
C SER A 168 -30.40 3.95 26.40
N GLN A 169 -30.80 4.91 25.55
CA GLN A 169 -32.12 5.51 25.58
C GLN A 169 -33.17 4.55 25.02
N ALA A 170 -32.87 3.87 23.90
CA ALA A 170 -33.74 2.85 23.31
C ALA A 170 -34.02 1.70 24.29
N SER A 171 -32.98 1.19 24.97
CA SER A 171 -33.16 0.15 25.99
C SER A 171 -33.90 0.63 27.25
N LYS A 172 -33.80 1.92 27.61
CA LYS A 172 -34.65 2.51 28.67
C LYS A 172 -36.10 2.63 28.22
N ALA A 173 -36.36 3.06 26.99
CA ALA A 173 -37.70 3.15 26.42
C ALA A 173 -38.34 1.75 26.33
N GLU A 174 -37.57 0.74 25.90
CA GLU A 174 -38.00 -0.67 25.90
C GLU A 174 -38.40 -1.16 27.30
N LYS A 175 -37.60 -0.83 28.32
CA LYS A 175 -37.92 -1.15 29.72
C LYS A 175 -39.18 -0.42 30.20
N GLN A 176 -39.35 0.85 29.85
CA GLN A 176 -40.56 1.61 30.19
C GLN A 176 -41.81 1.04 29.51
N VAL A 177 -41.72 0.67 28.24
CA VAL A 177 -42.82 -0.01 27.52
C VAL A 177 -43.13 -1.37 28.16
N SER A 178 -42.10 -2.11 28.58
CA SER A 178 -42.25 -3.40 29.27
C SER A 178 -42.88 -3.24 30.67
N GLU A 179 -42.50 -2.21 31.42
CA GLU A 179 -43.08 -1.87 32.73
C GLU A 179 -44.54 -1.38 32.60
N CYS A 180 -44.86 -0.61 31.56
CA CYS A 180 -46.24 -0.25 31.20
C CYS A 180 -47.09 -1.47 30.84
N HIS A 181 -46.50 -2.57 30.36
CA HIS A 181 -47.22 -3.84 30.14
C HIS A 181 -47.34 -4.70 31.40
N GLY A 182 -46.44 -4.55 32.38
CA GLY A 182 -46.47 -5.30 33.64
C GLY A 182 -47.42 -4.74 34.70
N ASN A 183 -47.79 -3.46 34.62
CA ASN A 183 -48.51 -2.74 35.70
C ASN A 183 -49.97 -2.40 35.37
N VAL A 184 -50.54 -2.88 34.26
CA VAL A 184 -51.96 -2.69 33.95
C VAL A 184 -52.77 -3.77 34.66
N GLY A 185 -53.23 -3.45 35.87
CA GLY A 185 -54.24 -4.24 36.55
C GLY A 185 -55.50 -4.36 35.67
N MET A 186 -55.80 -5.57 35.21
CA MET A 186 -57.12 -6.14 34.87
C MET A 186 -58.23 -5.18 34.35
N GLY A 187 -57.92 -4.20 33.49
CA GLY A 187 -58.91 -3.19 33.07
C GLY A 187 -58.76 -2.59 31.67
N GLN A 188 -57.57 -2.55 31.09
CA GLN A 188 -57.37 -2.12 29.70
C GLN A 188 -56.41 -3.07 29.00
N LEU A 189 -56.89 -3.80 27.99
CA LEU A 189 -56.01 -4.55 27.11
C LEU A 189 -55.08 -3.58 26.35
N PRO A 190 -53.83 -3.98 26.06
CA PRO A 190 -52.96 -3.23 25.15
C PRO A 190 -53.74 -2.95 23.87
N THR A 191 -53.83 -1.69 23.46
CA THR A 191 -54.52 -1.31 22.22
C THR A 191 -53.79 -1.96 21.05
N LEU A 192 -54.43 -2.94 20.42
CA LEU A 192 -53.93 -3.61 19.23
C LEU A 192 -53.79 -2.59 18.09
N LEU A 193 -52.84 -2.75 17.16
CA LEU A 193 -52.69 -1.84 16.02
C LEU A 193 -53.95 -1.83 15.16
N CYS A 194 -54.68 -2.95 15.05
CA CYS A 194 -55.98 -3.02 14.38
C CYS A 194 -57.07 -2.15 15.03
N GLN A 195 -56.86 -1.69 16.27
CA GLN A 195 -57.77 -0.82 17.01
C GLN A 195 -57.28 0.63 17.06
N THR A 196 -56.07 0.91 16.59
CA THR A 196 -55.51 2.26 16.49
C THR A 196 -55.78 2.88 15.12
N ASP A 197 -56.04 4.19 15.10
CA ASP A 197 -56.12 4.93 13.85
C ASP A 197 -54.71 5.14 13.26
N LEU A 198 -54.48 4.57 12.07
CA LEU A 198 -53.21 4.67 11.33
C LEU A 198 -53.16 5.88 10.39
N ALA A 199 -54.24 6.65 10.26
CA ALA A 199 -54.26 7.88 9.45
C ALA A 199 -53.07 8.83 9.72
N PRO A 200 -52.70 9.17 10.98
CA PRO A 200 -51.56 10.06 11.23
C PRO A 200 -50.21 9.48 10.79
N TYR A 201 -50.04 8.16 10.84
CA TYR A 201 -48.83 7.49 10.34
C TYR A 201 -48.76 7.58 8.81
N LEU A 202 -49.88 7.32 8.11
CA LEU A 202 -49.94 7.41 6.66
C LEU A 202 -49.71 8.84 6.15
N GLU A 203 -50.27 9.84 6.83
CA GLU A 203 -50.00 11.26 6.53
C GLU A 203 -48.52 11.60 6.69
N GLN A 204 -47.88 11.10 7.75
CA GLN A 204 -46.45 11.30 7.98
C GLN A 204 -45.57 10.63 6.91
N GLU A 205 -45.92 9.41 6.46
CA GLU A 205 -45.19 8.75 5.37
C GLU A 205 -45.40 9.44 4.02
N GLN A 206 -46.60 9.95 3.75
CA GLN A 206 -46.87 10.75 2.56
C GLN A 206 -46.03 12.03 2.56
N GLN A 207 -46.03 12.78 3.67
CA GLN A 207 -45.21 13.99 3.80
C GLN A 207 -43.71 13.71 3.64
N ALA A 208 -43.22 12.59 4.17
CA ALA A 208 -41.82 12.18 3.99
C ALA A 208 -41.49 11.82 2.53
N THR A 209 -42.44 11.21 1.83
CA THR A 209 -42.31 10.85 0.41
C THR A 209 -42.34 12.10 -0.47
N ASP A 210 -43.28 13.01 -0.24
CA ASP A 210 -43.37 14.29 -0.95
C ASP A 210 -42.10 15.13 -0.75
N ALA A 211 -41.56 15.15 0.47
CA ALA A 211 -40.30 15.83 0.79
C ALA A 211 -39.12 15.21 0.03
N PHE A 212 -39.04 13.88 -0.04
CA PHE A 212 -38.01 13.18 -0.80
C PHE A 212 -38.13 13.42 -2.31
N GLU A 213 -39.34 13.36 -2.87
CA GLU A 213 -39.59 13.67 -4.28
C GLU A 213 -39.18 15.11 -4.63
N SER A 214 -39.53 16.08 -3.76
CA SER A 214 -39.12 17.47 -3.95
C SER A 214 -37.60 17.64 -3.93
N PHE A 215 -36.89 16.88 -3.07
CA PHE A 215 -35.43 16.86 -3.02
C PHE A 215 -34.84 16.26 -4.29
N ILE A 216 -35.37 15.13 -4.78
CA ILE A 216 -34.92 14.51 -6.03
C ILE A 216 -35.17 15.44 -7.22
N GLN A 217 -36.30 16.12 -7.30
CA GLN A 217 -36.58 17.11 -8.35
C GLN A 217 -35.61 18.30 -8.32
N GLN A 218 -35.17 18.73 -7.14
CA GLN A 218 -34.14 19.77 -7.00
C GLN A 218 -32.74 19.27 -7.43
N VAL A 219 -32.46 17.98 -7.25
CA VAL A 219 -31.17 17.37 -7.55
C VAL A 219 -31.05 16.92 -9.01
N LEU A 220 -32.16 16.45 -9.61
CA LEU A 220 -32.29 16.00 -10.99
C LEU A 220 -33.48 16.73 -11.66
N PRO A 221 -33.27 17.92 -12.25
CA PRO A 221 -34.34 18.73 -12.81
C PRO A 221 -35.09 18.11 -14.01
N GLN A 222 -34.64 16.98 -14.56
CA GLN A 222 -35.20 16.39 -15.80
C GLN A 222 -35.61 14.91 -15.72
N SER A 223 -35.44 14.20 -14.59
CA SER A 223 -35.68 12.75 -14.57
C SER A 223 -37.13 12.32 -14.30
N VAL A 224 -38.08 13.25 -14.17
CA VAL A 224 -39.49 12.91 -13.95
C VAL A 224 -40.39 13.71 -14.89
N GLN A 225 -40.31 13.43 -16.18
CA GLN A 225 -41.52 13.45 -17.00
C GLN A 225 -42.09 12.03 -17.00
N ALA A 226 -43.18 11.84 -16.26
CA ALA A 226 -44.00 10.65 -16.39
C ALA A 226 -44.46 10.51 -17.86
N PRO A 227 -44.54 9.30 -18.42
CA PRO A 227 -45.07 9.09 -19.76
C PRO A 227 -46.58 9.30 -19.70
N ASP A 228 -47.03 10.52 -20.02
CA ASP A 228 -48.45 10.78 -20.20
C ASP A 228 -48.87 10.21 -21.56
N GLU A 229 -49.70 9.18 -21.51
CA GLU A 229 -50.40 8.61 -22.65
C GLU A 229 -51.22 9.70 -23.35
N ARG A 230 -50.75 10.24 -24.49
CA ARG A 230 -51.66 10.75 -25.53
C ARG A 230 -51.17 10.40 -26.93
N ASP A 231 -51.86 9.40 -27.44
CA ASP A 231 -52.08 9.10 -28.84
C ASP A 231 -52.63 10.32 -29.62
N GLY A 232 -52.28 10.41 -30.90
CA GLY A 232 -53.01 11.24 -31.87
C GLY A 232 -52.22 12.30 -32.66
N SER A 233 -51.66 11.88 -33.79
CA SER A 233 -51.66 12.57 -35.10
C SER A 233 -50.98 13.95 -35.26
N GLN A 234 -49.90 13.98 -36.06
CA GLN A 234 -49.92 14.36 -37.49
C GLN A 234 -48.61 15.06 -37.91
N GLU A 235 -48.00 14.52 -38.98
CA GLU A 235 -46.89 15.13 -39.74
C GLU A 235 -47.20 16.58 -40.15
N VAL A 236 -46.18 17.46 -40.18
CA VAL A 236 -45.87 18.34 -41.32
C VAL A 236 -44.44 18.91 -41.16
N THR A 237 -43.70 18.80 -42.25
CA THR A 237 -42.41 19.38 -42.63
C THR A 237 -42.26 20.90 -42.42
N GLU A 238 -41.06 21.40 -42.11
CA GLU A 238 -40.29 22.31 -42.99
C GLU A 238 -38.98 22.85 -42.36
N ARG A 239 -37.94 22.90 -43.21
CA ARG A 239 -36.62 23.53 -43.00
C ARG A 239 -36.74 25.07 -42.85
N ARG A 240 -35.88 25.68 -42.03
CA ARG A 240 -35.07 26.84 -42.45
C ARG A 240 -33.92 27.19 -41.50
N ASP A 241 -32.73 27.28 -42.08
CA ASP A 241 -31.58 28.02 -41.55
C ASP A 241 -31.91 29.50 -41.35
N THR A 242 -31.48 30.09 -40.23
CA THR A 242 -30.93 31.46 -40.24
C THR A 242 -29.91 31.70 -39.12
N LYS A 243 -28.84 32.33 -39.58
CA LYS A 243 -27.59 32.77 -38.97
C LYS A 243 -27.75 33.75 -37.79
N LYS A 244 -27.00 33.47 -36.71
CA LYS A 244 -26.35 34.36 -35.71
C LYS A 244 -27.06 35.66 -35.28
N THR A 245 -27.36 35.78 -33.98
CA THR A 245 -27.03 36.98 -33.20
C THR A 245 -26.76 36.60 -31.75
N SER A 246 -25.61 37.05 -31.25
CA SER A 246 -25.06 36.95 -29.91
C SER A 246 -25.91 37.64 -28.84
N MET A 247 -26.18 36.96 -27.72
CA MET A 247 -26.12 37.47 -26.33
C MET A 247 -26.11 36.26 -25.36
N PRO A 248 -25.45 36.36 -24.19
CA PRO A 248 -25.09 35.21 -23.36
C PRO A 248 -26.30 34.71 -22.58
N LYS A 249 -26.75 33.48 -22.88
CA LYS A 249 -27.76 32.80 -22.08
C LYS A 249 -27.07 31.93 -21.03
N SER A 250 -27.29 32.36 -19.78
CA SER A 250 -27.53 31.54 -18.58
C SER A 250 -26.75 30.22 -18.43
N LEU A 251 -25.96 30.17 -17.36
CA LEU A 251 -25.52 28.93 -16.71
C LEU A 251 -26.69 27.98 -16.47
N GLY A 252 -26.48 26.71 -16.82
CA GLY A 252 -27.41 25.58 -16.67
C GLY A 252 -27.96 25.21 -18.04
N THR A 253 -27.80 24.01 -18.57
CA THR A 253 -27.52 22.68 -17.99
C THR A 253 -27.24 21.81 -19.21
N ASP A 254 -26.30 20.87 -19.22
CA ASP A 254 -26.37 19.75 -20.17
C ASP A 254 -25.58 18.54 -19.63
N GLU A 255 -26.29 17.48 -19.26
CA GLU A 255 -25.67 16.16 -19.02
C GLU A 255 -25.18 15.52 -20.34
N ASP A 256 -25.64 16.00 -21.49
CA ASP A 256 -25.12 15.63 -22.82
C ASP A 256 -23.80 16.35 -23.14
N GLU A 257 -23.52 17.50 -22.51
CA GLU A 257 -22.20 18.16 -22.55
C GLU A 257 -21.15 17.37 -21.75
N LEU A 258 -21.50 16.48 -20.82
CA LEU A 258 -20.53 15.81 -19.92
C LEU A 258 -19.53 14.89 -20.64
N LEU A 259 -19.92 14.30 -21.77
CA LEU A 259 -19.03 13.48 -22.61
C LEU A 259 -18.29 14.31 -23.66
N GLU A 260 -18.90 15.39 -24.16
CA GLU A 260 -18.22 16.34 -25.06
C GLU A 260 -17.15 17.17 -24.32
N ASP A 261 -17.36 17.49 -23.05
CA ASP A 261 -16.50 18.37 -22.24
C ASP A 261 -15.17 17.70 -21.83
N GLN A 262 -15.14 16.37 -21.76
CA GLN A 262 -13.89 15.63 -21.50
C GLN A 262 -12.97 15.67 -22.71
N ASN A 263 -13.51 15.43 -23.91
CA ASN A 263 -12.74 15.46 -25.14
C ASN A 263 -12.37 16.91 -25.52
N SER A 264 -13.23 17.88 -25.23
CA SER A 264 -12.96 19.30 -25.46
C SER A 264 -11.82 19.81 -24.57
N PHE A 265 -11.79 19.44 -23.28
CA PHE A 265 -10.74 19.86 -22.35
C PHE A 265 -9.36 19.36 -22.78
N TRP A 266 -9.24 18.08 -23.13
CA TRP A 266 -7.96 17.52 -23.60
C TRP A 266 -7.53 18.11 -24.94
N GLN A 267 -8.47 18.40 -25.83
CA GLN A 267 -8.17 19.10 -27.08
C GLN A 267 -7.66 20.52 -26.83
N GLU A 268 -8.29 21.26 -25.90
CA GLU A 268 -7.88 22.62 -25.57
C GLU A 268 -6.54 22.65 -24.83
N LEU A 269 -6.28 21.68 -23.94
CA LEU A 269 -4.99 21.51 -23.29
C LEU A 269 -3.88 21.22 -24.30
N CYS A 270 -4.14 20.33 -25.28
CA CYS A 270 -3.21 20.07 -26.37
C CYS A 270 -2.95 21.33 -27.23
N ARG A 271 -3.98 22.16 -27.46
CA ARG A 271 -3.81 23.45 -28.16
C ARG A 271 -2.95 24.43 -27.37
N ILE A 272 -3.13 24.50 -26.05
CA ILE A 272 -2.31 25.35 -25.18
C ILE A 272 -0.86 24.86 -25.15
N GLU A 273 -0.64 23.54 -25.01
CA GLU A 273 0.70 22.93 -25.01
C GLU A 273 1.44 23.23 -26.33
N THR A 274 0.78 22.99 -27.46
CA THR A 274 1.36 23.26 -28.79
C THR A 274 1.62 24.75 -29.03
N ALA A 275 0.69 25.63 -28.66
CA ALA A 275 0.89 27.07 -28.75
C ALA A 275 2.08 27.54 -27.89
N TYR A 276 2.22 27.02 -26.67
CA TYR A 276 3.36 27.33 -25.79
C TYR A 276 4.68 26.87 -26.42
N ILE A 277 4.75 25.63 -26.92
CA ILE A 277 5.96 25.10 -27.57
C ILE A 277 6.36 25.97 -28.77
N CYS A 278 5.40 26.34 -29.62
CA CYS A 278 5.63 27.20 -30.77
C CYS A 278 6.17 28.58 -30.35
N ALA A 279 5.48 29.26 -29.44
CA ALA A 279 5.89 30.58 -28.96
C ALA A 279 7.27 30.54 -28.30
N ARG A 280 7.54 29.53 -27.46
CA ARG A 280 8.82 29.38 -26.76
C ARG A 280 9.96 29.09 -27.72
N ARG A 281 9.73 28.25 -28.74
CA ARG A 281 10.70 27.99 -29.81
C ARG A 281 11.04 29.26 -30.58
N GLU A 282 10.03 30.07 -30.93
CA GLU A 282 10.24 31.35 -31.60
C GLU A 282 11.07 32.31 -30.75
N VAL A 283 10.79 32.41 -29.45
CA VAL A 283 11.58 33.23 -28.52
C VAL A 283 13.04 32.78 -28.45
N ILE A 284 13.31 31.48 -28.40
CA ILE A 284 14.68 30.96 -28.36
C ILE A 284 15.43 31.27 -29.66
N VAL A 285 14.81 31.00 -30.80
CA VAL A 285 15.42 31.24 -32.12
C VAL A 285 15.66 32.73 -32.37
N THR A 286 14.71 33.58 -32.00
CA THR A 286 14.85 35.04 -32.17
C THR A 286 15.89 35.62 -31.23
N THR A 287 15.92 35.21 -29.96
CA THR A 287 16.97 35.61 -28.99
C THR A 287 18.36 35.22 -29.50
N ALA A 288 18.54 33.97 -29.95
CA ALA A 288 19.82 33.53 -30.49
C ALA A 288 20.25 34.31 -31.75
N LYS A 289 19.31 34.66 -32.63
CA LYS A 289 19.60 35.53 -33.79
C LYS A 289 20.03 36.93 -33.36
N VAL A 290 19.35 37.53 -32.39
CA VAL A 290 19.68 38.87 -31.87
C VAL A 290 21.07 38.86 -31.22
N GLU A 291 21.34 37.89 -30.35
CA GLU A 291 22.67 37.72 -29.74
C GLU A 291 23.75 37.48 -30.79
N GLY A 292 23.47 36.66 -31.80
CA GLY A 292 24.38 36.45 -32.93
C GLY A 292 24.68 37.72 -33.71
N THR A 293 23.65 38.53 -34.02
CA THR A 293 23.86 39.82 -34.69
C THR A 293 24.64 40.81 -33.83
N ARG A 294 24.42 40.80 -32.51
CA ARG A 294 25.17 41.62 -31.56
C ARG A 294 26.64 41.21 -31.51
N ALA A 295 26.93 39.92 -31.38
CA ALA A 295 28.30 39.41 -31.37
C ALA A 295 29.02 39.68 -32.71
N ALA A 296 28.31 39.58 -33.83
CA ALA A 296 28.86 39.94 -35.15
C ALA A 296 29.20 41.43 -35.23
N LEU A 297 28.35 42.31 -34.68
CA LEU A 297 28.58 43.75 -34.63
C LEU A 297 29.77 44.10 -33.73
N GLU A 298 29.87 43.49 -32.55
CA GLU A 298 31.02 43.65 -31.64
C GLU A 298 32.32 43.13 -32.27
N CYS A 299 32.26 42.02 -33.02
CA CYS A 299 33.40 41.48 -33.74
C CYS A 299 33.84 42.43 -34.87
N ALA A 300 32.90 42.95 -35.65
CA ALA A 300 33.16 43.92 -36.71
C ALA A 300 33.81 45.20 -36.17
N GLN A 301 33.33 45.71 -35.02
CA GLN A 301 33.93 46.86 -34.33
C GLN A 301 35.39 46.58 -33.93
N ARG A 302 35.65 45.45 -33.25
CA ARG A 302 37.02 45.04 -32.87
C ARG A 302 37.94 44.87 -34.08
N THR A 303 37.40 44.39 -35.20
CA THR A 303 38.18 44.19 -36.43
C THR A 303 38.50 45.52 -37.10
N LEU A 304 37.55 46.46 -37.08
CA LEU A 304 37.75 47.82 -37.59
C LEU A 304 38.84 48.56 -36.79
N GLU A 305 38.80 48.46 -35.45
CA GLU A 305 39.81 49.01 -34.54
C GLU A 305 41.19 48.39 -34.80
N GLY A 306 41.27 47.06 -34.97
CA GLY A 306 42.53 46.37 -35.24
C GLY A 306 43.13 46.62 -36.65
N LEU A 307 42.30 47.01 -37.62
CA LEU A 307 42.74 47.38 -38.98
C LEU A 307 43.37 48.78 -39.04
N GLU A 308 43.05 49.66 -38.10
CA GLU A 308 43.72 50.95 -37.96
C GLU A 308 45.17 50.80 -37.45
N ASP A 309 45.48 49.70 -36.74
CA ASP A 309 46.76 49.46 -36.06
C ASP A 309 47.73 48.51 -36.79
N ASN A 310 47.29 47.65 -37.72
CA ASN A 310 48.15 46.61 -38.32
C ASN A 310 47.99 46.48 -39.84
N GLN A 311 49.09 46.68 -40.59
CA GLN A 311 49.09 46.67 -42.07
C GLN A 311 49.65 45.41 -42.74
N GLN A 312 50.22 44.43 -42.04
CA GLN A 312 50.93 43.32 -42.70
C GLN A 312 50.68 41.96 -42.04
N ALA A 313 49.74 41.19 -42.58
CA ALA A 313 49.64 39.74 -42.40
C ALA A 313 49.67 39.05 -43.77
N GLY A 314 50.41 37.95 -43.89
CA GLY A 314 50.66 37.25 -45.15
C GLY A 314 49.45 36.47 -45.68
N GLU A 315 49.27 36.47 -47.00
CA GLU A 315 48.12 35.89 -47.72
C GLU A 315 47.89 34.39 -47.42
N ALA A 316 48.97 33.63 -47.19
CA ALA A 316 48.93 32.20 -46.89
C ALA A 316 48.45 31.87 -45.46
N GLU A 317 48.79 32.71 -44.47
CA GLU A 317 48.30 32.58 -43.08
C GLU A 317 46.81 32.91 -42.99
N LEU A 318 46.37 33.94 -43.72
CA LEU A 318 44.96 34.30 -43.81
C LEU A 318 44.13 33.19 -44.49
N GLN A 319 44.67 32.52 -45.51
CA GLN A 319 44.01 31.39 -46.16
C GLN A 319 43.90 30.16 -45.25
N SER A 320 44.94 29.85 -44.46
CA SER A 320 44.89 28.70 -43.53
C SER A 320 43.92 28.97 -42.36
N GLN A 321 43.90 30.19 -41.83
CA GLN A 321 42.93 30.64 -40.82
C GLN A 321 41.49 30.64 -41.36
N ALA A 322 41.27 31.11 -42.59
CA ALA A 322 39.96 31.08 -43.23
C ALA A 322 39.43 29.64 -43.39
N ALA A 323 40.30 28.70 -43.77
CA ALA A 323 39.93 27.28 -43.87
C ALA A 323 39.61 26.67 -42.49
N ALA A 324 40.35 27.03 -41.44
CA ALA A 324 40.07 26.59 -40.07
C ALA A 324 38.71 27.13 -39.57
N LEU A 325 38.44 28.42 -39.78
CA LEU A 325 37.17 29.06 -39.41
C LEU A 325 35.98 28.48 -40.19
N GLN A 326 36.15 28.13 -41.47
CA GLN A 326 35.10 27.46 -42.25
C GLN A 326 34.75 26.08 -41.69
N ARG A 327 35.73 25.28 -41.26
CA ARG A 327 35.48 23.98 -40.61
C ARG A 327 34.74 24.16 -39.28
N GLN A 328 35.15 25.14 -38.47
CA GLN A 328 34.48 25.45 -37.21
C GLN A 328 33.03 25.92 -37.44
N LEU A 329 32.79 26.75 -38.46
CA LEU A 329 31.43 27.17 -38.84
C LEU A 329 30.56 26.00 -39.29
N HIS A 330 31.12 25.02 -40.00
CA HIS A 330 30.38 23.80 -40.36
C HIS A 330 30.04 22.95 -39.14
N ALA A 331 31.00 22.74 -38.23
CA ALA A 331 30.74 22.02 -36.98
C ALA A 331 29.64 22.70 -36.15
N LEU A 332 29.74 24.02 -35.94
CA LEU A 332 28.74 24.79 -35.20
C LEU A 332 27.36 24.77 -35.86
N ARG A 333 27.29 24.81 -37.20
CA ARG A 333 26.01 24.68 -37.92
C ARG A 333 25.39 23.31 -37.71
N PHE A 334 26.21 22.26 -37.74
CA PHE A 334 25.75 20.89 -37.47
C PHE A 334 25.20 20.79 -36.05
N ASP A 335 25.93 21.28 -35.05
CA ASP A 335 25.49 21.27 -33.65
C ASP A 335 24.18 22.04 -33.47
N ILE A 336 24.05 23.25 -34.04
CA ILE A 336 22.81 24.04 -34.01
C ILE A 336 21.65 23.25 -34.61
N THR A 337 21.84 22.61 -35.75
CA THR A 337 20.78 21.80 -36.37
C THR A 337 20.40 20.61 -35.49
N GLN A 338 21.37 19.91 -34.90
CA GLN A 338 21.14 18.77 -34.03
C GLN A 338 20.39 19.19 -32.75
N THR A 339 20.76 20.31 -32.15
CA THR A 339 20.07 20.85 -30.98
C THR A 339 18.63 21.26 -31.31
N LEU A 340 18.40 21.93 -32.45
CA LEU A 340 17.06 22.37 -32.87
C LEU A 340 16.12 21.21 -33.22
N THR A 341 16.64 20.11 -33.79
CA THR A 341 15.81 18.98 -34.24
C THR A 341 15.61 17.91 -33.19
N HIS A 342 16.62 17.62 -32.34
CA HIS A 342 16.57 16.47 -31.44
C HIS A 342 16.44 16.86 -29.96
N GLN A 343 17.17 17.88 -29.50
CA GLN A 343 17.23 18.20 -28.06
C GLN A 343 16.14 19.18 -27.64
N LEU A 344 15.98 20.26 -28.42
CA LEU A 344 15.06 21.35 -28.09
C LEU A 344 13.58 20.90 -28.03
N PRO A 345 13.05 20.08 -28.96
CA PRO A 345 11.65 19.67 -28.91
C PRO A 345 11.28 18.91 -27.63
N ALA A 346 12.16 18.00 -27.17
CA ALA A 346 11.93 17.23 -25.95
C ALA A 346 11.94 18.12 -24.70
N LEU A 347 12.85 19.09 -24.63
CA LEU A 347 12.92 20.06 -23.53
C LEU A 347 11.69 20.97 -23.50
N LEU A 348 11.28 21.49 -24.66
CA LEU A 348 10.09 22.33 -24.78
C LEU A 348 8.82 21.56 -24.42
N GLN A 349 8.72 20.28 -24.78
CA GLN A 349 7.59 19.45 -24.40
C GLN A 349 7.53 19.23 -22.88
N ALA A 350 8.67 18.98 -22.23
CA ALA A 350 8.74 18.86 -20.77
C ALA A 350 8.36 20.18 -20.06
N GLU A 351 8.80 21.31 -20.60
CA GLU A 351 8.46 22.65 -20.10
C GLU A 351 6.97 22.97 -20.30
N ALA A 352 6.40 22.66 -21.46
CA ALA A 352 5.00 22.89 -21.77
C ALA A 352 4.05 22.06 -20.89
N ARG A 353 4.40 20.79 -20.63
CA ARG A 353 3.66 19.95 -19.67
C ARG A 353 3.68 20.54 -18.27
N ARG A 354 4.83 21.06 -17.83
CA ARG A 354 4.95 21.77 -16.54
C ARG A 354 4.09 23.04 -16.49
N PHE A 355 4.07 23.80 -17.59
CA PHE A 355 3.21 24.98 -17.71
C PHE A 355 1.71 24.63 -17.62
N CYS A 356 1.32 23.46 -18.11
CA CYS A 356 -0.07 22.98 -18.08
C CYS A 356 -0.49 22.36 -16.73
N LEU A 357 0.45 22.07 -15.82
CA LEU A 357 0.15 21.44 -14.52
C LEU A 357 -0.90 22.20 -13.68
N PRO A 358 -0.87 23.53 -13.54
CA PRO A 358 -1.87 24.25 -12.76
C PRO A 358 -3.29 24.13 -13.33
N VAL A 359 -3.40 24.10 -14.67
CA VAL A 359 -4.70 23.93 -15.35
C VAL A 359 -5.27 22.53 -15.10
N LEU A 360 -4.41 21.51 -15.19
CA LEU A 360 -4.76 20.13 -14.85
C LEU A 360 -5.17 19.99 -13.39
N HIS A 361 -4.41 20.59 -12.47
CA HIS A 361 -4.72 20.58 -11.05
C HIS A 361 -6.09 21.20 -10.78
N LEU A 362 -6.36 22.38 -11.35
CA LEU A 362 -7.65 23.05 -11.19
C LEU A 362 -8.82 22.21 -11.74
N HIS A 363 -8.63 21.56 -12.90
CA HIS A 363 -9.64 20.67 -13.46
C HIS A 363 -9.91 19.46 -12.56
N CYS A 364 -8.87 18.83 -12.00
CA CYS A 364 -9.02 17.75 -11.03
C CYS A 364 -9.74 18.22 -9.77
N SER A 365 -9.34 19.35 -9.17
CA SER A 365 -9.98 19.91 -7.97
C SER A 365 -11.46 20.21 -8.20
N LEU A 366 -11.82 20.70 -9.39
CA LEU A 366 -13.21 20.98 -9.74
C LEU A 366 -14.02 19.69 -9.90
N ARG A 367 -13.44 18.63 -10.47
CA ARG A 367 -14.07 17.30 -10.52
C ARG A 367 -14.24 16.72 -9.13
N ASP A 368 -13.25 16.83 -8.27
CA ASP A 368 -13.32 16.36 -6.89
C ASP A 368 -14.44 17.07 -6.13
N ALA A 369 -14.54 18.40 -6.26
CA ALA A 369 -15.62 19.18 -5.65
C ALA A 369 -17.02 18.76 -6.16
N ARG A 370 -17.15 18.48 -7.47
CA ARG A 370 -18.40 17.97 -8.06
C ARG A 370 -18.75 16.58 -7.51
N LEU A 371 -17.78 15.68 -7.43
CA LEU A 371 -17.95 14.33 -6.88
C LEU A 371 -18.31 14.37 -5.40
N GLN A 372 -17.69 15.23 -4.61
CA GLN A 372 -18.02 15.42 -3.20
C GLN A 372 -19.44 15.94 -3.00
N ASN A 373 -19.90 16.87 -3.85
CA ASN A 373 -21.28 17.35 -3.82
C ASN A 373 -22.27 16.23 -4.19
N ALA A 374 -21.96 15.43 -5.22
CA ALA A 374 -22.77 14.27 -5.57
C ALA A 374 -22.84 13.23 -4.44
N ALA A 375 -21.70 12.90 -3.83
CA ALA A 375 -21.61 11.98 -2.70
C ALA A 375 -22.44 12.49 -1.51
N ARG A 376 -22.34 13.78 -1.18
CA ARG A 376 -23.15 14.41 -0.13
C ARG A 376 -24.65 14.29 -0.42
N ARG A 377 -25.08 14.57 -1.66
CA ARG A 377 -26.50 14.44 -2.05
C ARG A 377 -26.98 12.98 -1.99
N GLN A 378 -26.12 12.03 -2.33
CA GLN A 378 -26.42 10.60 -2.20
C GLN A 378 -26.54 10.17 -0.73
N GLU A 379 -25.68 10.68 0.16
CA GLU A 379 -25.79 10.43 1.61
C GLU A 379 -27.10 11.01 2.18
N GLU A 380 -27.47 12.22 1.76
CA GLU A 380 -28.74 12.84 2.15
C GLU A 380 -29.93 11.99 1.66
N ALA A 381 -29.93 11.56 0.39
CA ALA A 381 -30.95 10.66 -0.15
C ALA A 381 -31.03 9.33 0.59
N ALA A 382 -29.88 8.72 0.89
CA ALA A 382 -29.80 7.48 1.64
C ALA A 382 -30.36 7.64 3.05
N ALA A 383 -30.10 8.77 3.71
CA ALA A 383 -30.66 9.06 5.04
C ALA A 383 -32.19 9.14 5.03
N TRP A 384 -32.79 9.77 4.00
CA TRP A 384 -34.24 9.80 3.81
C TRP A 384 -34.82 8.38 3.66
N LEU A 385 -34.24 7.59 2.76
CA LEU A 385 -34.69 6.21 2.49
C LEU A 385 -34.52 5.30 3.71
N LEU A 386 -33.38 5.38 4.41
CA LEU A 386 -33.14 4.62 5.63
C LEU A 386 -34.13 5.01 6.74
N SER A 387 -34.46 6.30 6.85
CA SER A 387 -35.45 6.76 7.82
C SER A 387 -36.84 6.20 7.52
N GLN A 388 -37.30 6.26 6.26
CA GLN A 388 -38.55 5.63 5.83
C GLN A 388 -38.54 4.12 6.08
N HIS A 389 -37.47 3.43 5.67
CA HIS A 389 -37.34 1.99 5.87
C HIS A 389 -37.42 1.59 7.34
N SER A 390 -36.73 2.32 8.23
CA SER A 390 -36.76 2.04 9.67
C SER A 390 -38.16 2.18 10.30
N ARG A 391 -38.99 3.11 9.81
CA ARG A 391 -40.37 3.28 10.28
C ARG A 391 -41.27 2.14 9.78
N LEU A 392 -41.10 1.73 8.52
CA LEU A 392 -41.78 0.57 7.95
C LEU A 392 -41.42 -0.72 8.69
N ASP A 393 -40.15 -0.93 9.01
CA ASP A 393 -39.70 -2.10 9.78
C ASP A 393 -40.36 -2.13 11.17
N LEU A 394 -40.43 -0.98 11.86
CA LEU A 394 -41.11 -0.88 13.16
C LEU A 394 -42.60 -1.25 13.05
N LEU A 395 -43.29 -0.78 12.01
CA LEU A 395 -44.69 -1.13 11.75
C LEU A 395 -44.83 -2.65 11.50
N GLU A 396 -43.96 -3.22 10.67
CA GLU A 396 -43.94 -4.64 10.35
C GLU A 396 -43.71 -5.50 11.62
N PHE A 397 -42.79 -5.10 12.50
CA PHE A 397 -42.54 -5.78 13.76
C PHE A 397 -43.77 -5.76 14.68
N GLN A 398 -44.48 -4.62 14.76
CA GLN A 398 -45.71 -4.54 15.55
C GLN A 398 -46.82 -5.42 14.97
N LEU A 399 -47.01 -5.42 13.65
CA LEU A 399 -47.97 -6.31 12.98
C LEU A 399 -47.66 -7.78 13.22
N LYS A 400 -46.39 -8.19 13.14
CA LYS A 400 -45.95 -9.56 13.44
C LYS A 400 -46.19 -9.95 14.90
N ARG A 401 -45.99 -9.01 15.84
CA ARG A 401 -46.29 -9.24 17.26
C ARG A 401 -47.79 -9.43 17.47
N GLU A 402 -48.61 -8.55 16.91
CA GLU A 402 -50.06 -8.58 17.03
C GLU A 402 -50.68 -9.85 16.43
N ALA A 403 -50.21 -10.27 15.25
CA ALA A 403 -50.64 -11.53 14.65
C ALA A 403 -50.47 -12.72 15.62
N LYS A 404 -49.32 -12.80 16.29
CA LYS A 404 -49.06 -13.84 17.31
C LYS A 404 -49.97 -13.72 18.54
N GLU A 405 -50.31 -12.50 18.96
CA GLU A 405 -51.23 -12.28 20.08
C GLU A 405 -52.67 -12.69 19.70
N LEU A 406 -53.12 -12.35 18.50
CA LEU A 406 -54.44 -12.74 17.95
C LEU A 406 -54.54 -14.26 17.75
N GLU A 407 -53.50 -14.91 17.23
CA GLU A 407 -53.46 -16.38 17.10
C GLU A 407 -53.61 -17.07 18.46
N ARG A 408 -52.93 -16.56 19.50
CA ARG A 408 -53.08 -17.08 20.87
C ARG A 408 -54.50 -16.89 21.38
N MET A 409 -55.09 -15.72 21.16
CA MET A 409 -56.46 -15.44 21.59
C MET A 409 -57.49 -16.33 20.86
N ALA A 410 -57.30 -16.56 19.55
CA ALA A 410 -58.13 -17.47 18.77
C ALA A 410 -58.06 -18.90 19.31
N ALA A 411 -56.86 -19.41 19.62
CA ALA A 411 -56.67 -20.73 20.22
C ALA A 411 -57.35 -20.86 21.60
N TRP A 412 -57.32 -19.79 22.40
CA TRP A 412 -58.05 -19.74 23.68
C TRP A 412 -59.57 -19.79 23.49
N LEU A 413 -60.10 -19.03 22.51
CA LEU A 413 -61.53 -19.02 22.20
C LEU A 413 -62.01 -20.37 21.66
N GLU A 414 -61.24 -21.03 20.79
CA GLU A 414 -61.54 -22.38 20.29
C GLU A 414 -61.58 -23.39 21.44
N LYS A 415 -60.69 -23.26 22.43
CA LYS A 415 -60.71 -24.10 23.64
C LYS A 415 -61.95 -23.86 24.50
N ILE A 416 -62.43 -22.61 24.62
CA ILE A 416 -63.67 -22.30 25.34
C ILE A 416 -64.88 -22.85 24.56
N GLU A 417 -64.89 -22.70 23.25
CA GLU A 417 -65.96 -23.20 22.39
C GLU A 417 -66.05 -24.73 22.47
N THR A 418 -64.93 -25.45 22.45
CA THR A 418 -64.92 -26.92 22.61
C THR A 418 -65.46 -27.34 23.97
N VAL A 419 -65.01 -26.71 25.06
CA VAL A 419 -65.51 -27.00 26.43
C VAL A 419 -67.01 -26.71 26.56
N THR A 420 -67.49 -25.59 26.02
CA THR A 420 -68.91 -25.23 26.08
C THR A 420 -69.76 -26.17 25.23
N ARG A 421 -69.29 -26.55 24.03
CA ARG A 421 -69.96 -27.54 23.17
C ARG A 421 -70.02 -28.91 23.83
N GLU A 422 -68.93 -29.38 24.45
CA GLU A 422 -68.93 -30.61 25.25
C GLU A 422 -69.95 -30.55 26.40
N SER A 423 -70.01 -29.43 27.12
CA SER A 423 -70.99 -29.25 28.19
C SER A 423 -72.44 -29.26 27.67
N GLN A 424 -72.68 -28.66 26.50
CA GLN A 424 -73.98 -28.65 25.85
C GLN A 424 -74.39 -30.05 25.37
N SER A 425 -73.47 -30.82 24.79
CA SER A 425 -73.71 -32.22 24.41
C SER A 425 -74.04 -33.07 25.63
N ARG A 426 -73.33 -32.91 26.75
CA ARG A 426 -73.66 -33.61 28.02
C ARG A 426 -75.05 -33.25 28.54
N LEU A 427 -75.46 -31.98 28.44
CA LEU A 427 -76.80 -31.52 28.80
C LEU A 427 -77.87 -32.09 27.84
N GLN A 428 -77.58 -32.16 26.54
CA GLN A 428 -78.48 -32.77 25.56
C GLN A 428 -78.62 -34.28 25.76
N GLU A 429 -77.54 -35.00 26.07
CA GLU A 429 -77.61 -36.42 26.45
C GLU A 429 -78.50 -36.61 27.68
N GLN A 430 -78.33 -35.79 28.73
CA GLN A 430 -79.22 -35.80 29.90
C GLN A 430 -80.70 -35.60 29.54
N ASN A 431 -81.00 -34.71 28.58
CA ASN A 431 -82.36 -34.48 28.12
C ASN A 431 -82.87 -35.62 27.22
N TYR A 432 -82.03 -36.24 26.40
CA TYR A 432 -82.41 -37.39 25.56
C TYR A 432 -82.75 -38.63 26.43
N PHE A 433 -82.04 -38.85 27.54
CA PHE A 433 -82.41 -39.87 28.53
C PHE A 433 -83.70 -39.54 29.30
N ARG A 434 -84.16 -38.29 29.26
CA ARG A 434 -85.46 -37.87 29.81
C ARG A 434 -86.61 -38.24 28.88
N ASP A 435 -86.39 -38.14 27.57
CA ASP A 435 -87.41 -38.36 26.53
C ASP A 435 -87.45 -39.81 26.01
N ALA A 436 -86.36 -40.59 26.14
CA ALA A 436 -86.29 -42.00 25.77
C ALA A 436 -86.90 -42.97 26.82
N ARG A 437 -87.89 -42.53 27.59
CA ARG A 437 -88.74 -43.47 28.35
C ARG A 437 -89.80 -44.03 27.43
N PRO A 438 -89.94 -45.36 27.29
CA PRO A 438 -90.98 -45.93 26.44
C PRO A 438 -92.35 -45.53 27.00
N SER A 439 -93.25 -45.14 26.09
CA SER A 439 -94.67 -44.90 26.35
C SER A 439 -95.27 -46.08 27.13
N GLN A 440 -95.31 -45.94 28.46
CA GLN A 440 -96.05 -46.83 29.34
C GLN A 440 -97.46 -46.23 29.45
N LYS A 441 -98.42 -47.01 28.97
CA LYS A 441 -99.87 -46.80 29.09
C LYS A 441 -100.22 -46.23 30.46
N GLY A 442 -101.07 -45.22 30.40
CA GLY A 442 -101.20 -44.20 31.43
C GLY A 442 -101.51 -44.68 32.83
N HIS A 443 -101.07 -43.87 33.79
CA HIS A 443 -101.75 -43.65 35.06
C HIS A 443 -101.45 -42.22 35.56
N PRO A 444 -102.40 -41.61 36.30
CA PRO A 444 -102.51 -40.17 36.48
C PRO A 444 -101.48 -39.63 37.47
N ASN A 445 -101.19 -38.33 37.34
CA ASN A 445 -100.42 -37.52 38.29
C ASN A 445 -100.77 -37.89 39.74
N LYS A 446 -99.82 -38.52 40.43
CA LYS A 446 -99.90 -38.76 41.87
C LYS A 446 -99.60 -37.46 42.59
N TRP A 447 -100.67 -36.75 42.96
CA TRP A 447 -100.65 -35.92 44.14
C TRP A 447 -100.30 -36.81 45.34
N ILE A 448 -99.48 -36.28 46.24
CA ILE A 448 -99.06 -36.95 47.47
C ILE A 448 -100.31 -37.29 48.28
N ASP A 449 -100.60 -38.58 48.45
CA ASP A 449 -101.67 -39.08 49.31
C ASP A 449 -101.25 -38.91 50.78
N PRO A 450 -102.09 -38.39 51.69
CA PRO A 450 -101.79 -38.27 53.13
C PRO A 450 -101.48 -39.59 53.84
N LYS A 451 -101.60 -40.75 53.15
CA LYS A 451 -101.24 -42.08 53.66
C LYS A 451 -99.97 -42.67 53.04
N ASP A 452 -99.21 -41.88 52.27
CA ASP A 452 -98.01 -42.37 51.60
C ASP A 452 -96.84 -42.59 52.59
N LEU A 453 -96.44 -43.86 52.74
CA LEU A 453 -95.37 -44.35 53.64
C LEU A 453 -93.95 -44.05 53.11
N THR A 454 -93.83 -43.21 52.08
CA THR A 454 -92.57 -42.82 51.44
C THR A 454 -91.71 -41.96 52.35
N ALA A 455 -92.32 -41.06 53.13
CA ALA A 455 -91.60 -40.27 54.13
C ALA A 455 -91.03 -41.16 55.25
N THR A 456 -91.81 -42.16 55.71
CA THR A 456 -91.37 -43.15 56.71
C THR A 456 -90.26 -44.06 56.19
N ARG A 457 -90.33 -44.51 54.93
CA ARG A 457 -89.24 -45.28 54.30
C ARG A 457 -87.95 -44.51 54.11
N LEU A 458 -88.03 -43.22 53.77
CA LEU A 458 -86.86 -42.34 53.71
C LEU A 458 -86.28 -42.10 55.11
N TRP A 459 -87.13 -42.01 56.12
CA TRP A 459 -86.73 -41.92 57.53
C TRP A 459 -86.02 -43.20 57.99
N ASP A 460 -86.54 -44.38 57.63
CA ASP A 460 -85.94 -45.67 57.96
C ASP A 460 -84.60 -45.92 57.21
N MET A 461 -84.45 -45.39 55.98
CA MET A 461 -83.18 -45.39 55.24
C MET A 461 -82.13 -44.44 55.84
N LEU A 462 -82.53 -43.24 56.27
CA LEU A 462 -81.64 -42.25 56.87
C LEU A 462 -81.22 -42.64 58.30
N MET A 463 -82.08 -43.37 59.01
CA MET A 463 -81.84 -43.81 60.39
C MET A 463 -81.28 -45.22 60.50
N GLY A 464 -80.87 -45.80 59.37
CA GLY A 464 -80.05 -47.01 59.32
C GLY A 464 -80.73 -48.28 59.81
N LYS A 465 -82.04 -48.46 59.57
CA LYS A 465 -82.78 -49.67 60.00
C LYS A 465 -82.99 -50.74 58.92
N ASP A 466 -82.54 -50.50 57.69
CA ASP A 466 -82.55 -51.52 56.62
C ASP A 466 -81.13 -52.01 56.32
N GLU A 467 -80.68 -53.05 57.03
CA GLU A 467 -79.31 -53.60 56.90
C GLU A 467 -79.05 -54.42 55.63
N LYS A 468 -80.00 -54.58 54.69
CA LYS A 468 -79.86 -55.69 53.70
C LYS A 468 -79.93 -55.39 52.21
N ARG A 469 -80.09 -54.15 51.73
CA ARG A 469 -79.95 -53.89 50.27
C ARG A 469 -79.40 -52.49 49.97
N GLN A 470 -78.12 -52.40 49.64
CA GLN A 470 -77.52 -51.20 49.04
C GLN A 470 -78.05 -51.04 47.59
N PRO A 471 -78.82 -49.99 47.26
CA PRO A 471 -79.40 -49.83 45.92
C PRO A 471 -78.45 -49.19 44.90
N PHE A 472 -77.26 -48.73 45.32
CA PHE A 472 -76.33 -48.02 44.45
C PHE A 472 -74.98 -48.74 44.44
N ARG A 473 -74.44 -49.00 43.24
CA ARG A 473 -73.03 -49.41 43.06
C ARG A 473 -72.17 -48.41 43.84
N SER A 474 -71.34 -48.95 44.73
CA SER A 474 -70.86 -48.31 45.94
C SER A 474 -70.16 -46.95 45.71
N TYR A 475 -70.34 -46.04 46.66
CA TYR A 475 -69.51 -44.83 46.78
C TYR A 475 -68.01 -45.15 46.73
N GLU A 476 -67.61 -46.35 47.15
CA GLU A 476 -66.23 -46.85 47.02
C GLU A 476 -65.77 -46.95 45.57
N ALA A 477 -66.62 -47.34 44.62
CA ALA A 477 -66.23 -47.43 43.22
C ALA A 477 -66.00 -46.04 42.58
N MET A 478 -66.76 -45.01 43.00
CA MET A 478 -66.50 -43.63 42.61
C MET A 478 -65.25 -43.07 43.30
N ALA A 479 -65.07 -43.36 44.59
CA ALA A 479 -63.87 -42.97 45.32
C ALA A 479 -62.60 -43.60 44.71
N ALA A 480 -62.68 -44.86 44.26
CA ALA A 480 -61.59 -45.55 43.57
C ALA A 480 -61.24 -44.88 42.22
N LYS A 481 -62.25 -44.52 41.41
CA LYS A 481 -62.01 -43.79 40.14
C LYS A 481 -61.44 -42.39 40.36
N CYS A 482 -61.91 -41.66 41.36
CA CYS A 482 -61.35 -40.35 41.70
C CYS A 482 -59.89 -40.47 42.19
N SER A 483 -59.59 -41.51 42.97
CA SER A 483 -58.22 -41.80 43.42
C SER A 483 -57.30 -42.15 42.25
N GLN A 484 -57.77 -42.94 41.28
CA GLN A 484 -57.04 -43.25 40.05
C GLN A 484 -56.72 -41.97 39.25
N LEU A 485 -57.69 -41.08 39.09
CA LEU A 485 -57.54 -39.84 38.35
C LEU A 485 -56.54 -38.88 39.01
N VAL A 486 -56.49 -38.86 40.33
CA VAL A 486 -55.49 -38.11 41.10
C VAL A 486 -54.09 -38.70 40.93
N GLN A 487 -53.97 -40.03 40.84
CA GLN A 487 -52.69 -40.69 40.57
C GLN A 487 -52.22 -40.43 39.13
N ASP A 488 -53.11 -40.50 38.15
CA ASP A 488 -52.81 -40.22 36.75
C ASP A 488 -52.39 -38.76 36.55
N LYS A 489 -53.06 -37.82 37.24
CA LYS A 489 -52.67 -36.40 37.27
C LYS A 489 -51.24 -36.24 37.81
N ARG A 490 -50.91 -36.86 38.94
CA ARG A 490 -49.55 -36.79 39.52
C ARG A 490 -48.51 -37.42 38.59
N ALA A 491 -48.85 -38.50 37.90
CA ALA A 491 -47.95 -39.15 36.94
C ALA A 491 -47.66 -38.25 35.73
N LEU A 492 -48.67 -37.53 35.22
CA LEU A 492 -48.51 -36.56 34.14
C LEU A 492 -47.75 -35.31 34.58
N GLU A 493 -48.00 -34.80 35.79
CA GLU A 493 -47.23 -33.68 36.37
C GLU A 493 -45.75 -34.06 36.53
N ALA A 494 -45.45 -35.28 36.99
CA ALA A 494 -44.09 -35.78 37.09
C ALA A 494 -43.41 -36.00 35.73
N GLN A 495 -44.16 -36.33 34.68
CA GLN A 495 -43.63 -36.40 33.31
C GLN A 495 -43.38 -35.02 32.70
N LEU A 496 -44.14 -34.00 33.12
CA LEU A 496 -43.97 -32.62 32.66
C LEU A 496 -42.81 -31.91 33.38
N GLU A 497 -42.59 -32.22 34.66
CA GLU A 497 -41.44 -31.75 35.44
C GLU A 497 -40.14 -32.52 35.12
N ALA A 498 -40.22 -33.68 34.46
CA ALA A 498 -39.04 -34.40 34.01
C ALA A 498 -38.29 -33.56 32.96
N PRO A 499 -36.98 -33.29 33.15
CA PRO A 499 -36.21 -32.51 32.19
C PRO A 499 -36.21 -33.20 30.83
N MET A 500 -36.75 -32.51 29.83
CA MET A 500 -36.82 -32.99 28.46
C MET A 500 -35.40 -33.27 27.94
N PRO A 501 -35.04 -34.52 27.57
CA PRO A 501 -33.66 -34.88 27.23
C PRO A 501 -33.10 -34.15 26.01
N HIS A 502 -33.99 -33.57 25.18
CA HIS A 502 -33.61 -32.77 24.02
C HIS A 502 -33.10 -31.38 24.40
N VAL A 503 -33.49 -30.82 25.57
CA VAL A 503 -33.06 -29.48 26.00
C VAL A 503 -31.60 -29.50 26.39
N SER A 504 -31.17 -30.49 27.18
CA SER A 504 -29.76 -30.65 27.57
C SER A 504 -28.87 -30.98 26.36
N ALA A 505 -29.39 -31.72 25.37
CA ALA A 505 -28.68 -31.96 24.11
C ALA A 505 -28.54 -30.66 23.30
N LEU A 506 -29.60 -29.84 23.24
CA LEU A 506 -29.58 -28.55 22.55
C LEU A 506 -28.64 -27.56 23.25
N GLU A 507 -28.69 -27.46 24.58
CA GLU A 507 -27.80 -26.63 25.39
C GLU A 507 -26.33 -27.02 25.17
N SER A 508 -26.00 -28.32 25.19
CA SER A 508 -24.63 -28.75 24.90
C SER A 508 -24.20 -28.44 23.45
N SER A 509 -25.12 -28.53 22.48
CA SER A 509 -24.82 -28.16 21.08
C SER A 509 -24.60 -26.65 20.92
N ILE A 510 -25.35 -25.82 21.66
CA ILE A 510 -25.20 -24.36 21.68
C ILE A 510 -23.88 -23.99 22.36
N GLU A 511 -23.51 -24.65 23.46
CA GLU A 511 -22.20 -24.46 24.11
C GLU A 511 -21.03 -24.83 23.20
N VAL A 512 -21.13 -25.95 22.46
CA VAL A 512 -20.10 -26.34 21.48
C VAL A 512 -19.96 -25.29 20.37
N LEU A 513 -21.07 -24.80 19.82
CA LEU A 513 -21.05 -23.74 18.80
C LEU A 513 -20.51 -22.41 19.36
N TYR A 514 -20.87 -22.08 20.60
CA TYR A 514 -20.36 -20.89 21.30
C TYR A 514 -18.84 -20.97 21.47
N HIS A 515 -18.29 -22.12 21.88
CA HIS A 515 -16.85 -22.34 22.00
C HIS A 515 -16.11 -22.41 20.66
N GLN A 516 -16.80 -22.69 19.55
CA GLN A 516 -16.22 -22.65 18.20
C GLN A 516 -16.17 -21.22 17.62
N LEU A 517 -17.14 -20.37 17.97
CA LEU A 517 -17.24 -19.00 17.50
C LEU A 517 -16.46 -18.00 18.37
N TYR A 518 -16.23 -18.34 19.64
CA TYR A 518 -15.57 -17.47 20.62
C TYR A 518 -14.34 -18.14 21.22
N ASN A 519 -13.24 -17.39 21.24
CA ASN A 519 -12.03 -17.81 21.95
C ASN A 519 -12.20 -17.80 23.48
N SER A 520 -11.24 -18.37 24.21
CA SER A 520 -11.16 -18.33 25.68
C SER A 520 -11.23 -16.93 26.32
N SER A 521 -11.11 -15.88 25.51
CA SER A 521 -11.26 -14.46 25.87
C SER A 521 -12.63 -13.84 25.51
N ASN A 522 -13.63 -14.64 25.09
CA ASN A 522 -14.94 -14.17 24.61
C ASN A 522 -14.88 -13.15 23.45
N GLN A 523 -13.89 -13.29 22.55
CA GLN A 523 -13.79 -12.53 21.30
C GLN A 523 -14.23 -13.39 20.11
N LEU A 524 -15.06 -12.82 19.23
CA LEU A 524 -15.60 -13.47 18.04
C LEU A 524 -14.47 -13.79 17.05
N GLN A 525 -14.22 -15.07 16.78
CA GLN A 525 -13.26 -15.51 15.76
C GLN A 525 -13.93 -15.50 14.38
N LEU A 526 -13.60 -14.49 13.57
CA LEU A 526 -14.04 -14.37 12.19
C LEU A 526 -13.24 -15.26 11.21
N SER A 527 -12.20 -15.95 11.67
CA SER A 527 -11.33 -16.81 10.86
C SER A 527 -11.13 -18.17 11.52
N SER A 528 -11.29 -19.26 10.76
CA SER A 528 -11.06 -20.61 11.29
C SER A 528 -9.60 -20.79 11.73
N PRO A 529 -9.33 -21.61 12.75
CA PRO A 529 -7.97 -21.86 13.23
C PRO A 529 -7.04 -22.44 12.14
N GLU A 530 -7.60 -23.08 11.11
CA GLU A 530 -6.88 -23.56 9.93
C GLU A 530 -6.40 -22.41 9.04
N ILE A 531 -7.25 -21.41 8.79
CA ILE A 531 -6.89 -20.22 8.01
C ILE A 531 -5.84 -19.39 8.77
N SER A 532 -5.97 -19.26 10.09
CA SER A 532 -4.96 -18.57 10.90
C SER A 532 -3.61 -19.29 10.89
N LYS A 533 -3.58 -20.64 10.90
CA LYS A 533 -2.34 -21.42 10.73
C LYS A 533 -1.72 -21.23 9.35
N LEU A 534 -2.52 -21.21 8.29
CA LEU A 534 -2.05 -20.96 6.93
C LEU A 534 -1.50 -19.54 6.78
N MET A 535 -2.15 -18.54 7.36
CA MET A 535 -1.65 -17.16 7.39
C MET A 535 -0.33 -17.05 8.16
N GLN A 536 -0.20 -17.72 9.31
CA GLN A 536 1.06 -17.75 10.07
C GLN A 536 2.17 -18.44 9.27
N GLN A 537 1.88 -19.54 8.58
CA GLN A 537 2.84 -20.18 7.68
C GLN A 537 3.27 -19.26 6.53
N LEU A 538 2.32 -18.51 5.95
CA LEU A 538 2.61 -17.54 4.90
C LEU A 538 3.55 -16.43 5.40
N ILE A 539 3.31 -15.92 6.61
CA ILE A 539 4.15 -14.90 7.24
C ILE A 539 5.57 -15.45 7.47
N ILE A 540 5.68 -16.67 8.01
CA ILE A 540 7.00 -17.32 8.22
C ILE A 540 7.76 -17.50 6.89
N MET A 541 7.07 -17.91 5.82
CA MET A 541 7.69 -18.03 4.49
C MET A 541 8.10 -16.67 3.92
N GLN A 542 7.29 -15.64 4.14
CA GLN A 542 7.61 -14.27 3.72
C GLN A 542 8.86 -13.76 4.45
N ASP A 543 8.94 -13.97 5.77
CA ASP A 543 10.10 -13.57 6.56
C ASP A 543 11.37 -14.33 6.14
N ASP A 544 11.28 -15.64 5.85
CA ASP A 544 12.39 -16.44 5.31
C ASP A 544 12.87 -15.91 3.94
N LEU A 545 11.95 -15.55 3.05
CA LEU A 545 12.29 -14.94 1.76
C LEU A 545 12.99 -13.58 1.94
N CYS A 546 12.46 -12.73 2.83
CA CYS A 546 13.07 -11.44 3.15
C CYS A 546 14.47 -11.59 3.74
N GLN A 547 14.69 -12.59 4.59
CA GLN A 547 16.01 -12.89 5.13
C GLN A 547 16.97 -13.33 4.03
N LYS A 548 16.57 -14.28 3.17
CA LYS A 548 17.39 -14.74 2.03
C LYS A 548 17.76 -13.62 1.07
N LEU A 549 16.83 -12.70 0.79
CA LEU A 549 17.12 -11.53 -0.05
C LEU A 549 18.11 -10.57 0.62
N THR A 550 18.02 -10.40 1.93
CA THR A 550 18.95 -9.59 2.72
C THR A 550 20.34 -10.22 2.73
N ASP A 551 20.43 -11.52 2.93
CA ASP A 551 21.69 -12.27 2.88
C ASP A 551 22.33 -12.17 1.50
N LEU A 552 21.55 -12.32 0.42
CA LEU A 552 22.04 -12.19 -0.95
C LEU A 552 22.51 -10.76 -1.26
N LEU A 553 21.81 -9.74 -0.76
CA LEU A 553 22.27 -8.35 -0.87
C LEU A 553 23.61 -8.16 -0.15
N SER A 554 23.75 -8.71 1.07
CA SER A 554 25.00 -8.63 1.82
C SER A 554 26.17 -9.31 1.09
N ASP A 555 25.92 -10.48 0.48
CA ASP A 555 26.90 -11.19 -0.34
C ASP A 555 27.29 -10.39 -1.58
N LEU A 556 26.32 -9.74 -2.24
CA LEU A 556 26.58 -8.87 -3.39
C LEU A 556 27.38 -7.63 -2.99
N GLU A 557 27.13 -7.05 -1.82
CA GLU A 557 27.92 -5.94 -1.29
C GLU A 557 29.36 -6.36 -0.98
N ILE A 558 29.55 -7.53 -0.37
CA ILE A 558 30.89 -8.08 -0.12
C ILE A 558 31.62 -8.32 -1.45
N LYS A 559 30.94 -8.93 -2.45
CA LYS A 559 31.51 -9.12 -3.79
C LYS A 559 31.83 -7.79 -4.46
N ARG A 560 30.97 -6.78 -4.34
CA ARG A 560 31.23 -5.43 -4.84
C ARG A 560 32.47 -4.81 -4.20
N ARG A 561 32.63 -4.93 -2.88
CA ARG A 561 33.85 -4.46 -2.17
C ARG A 561 35.10 -5.21 -2.63
N SER A 562 35.00 -6.52 -2.86
CA SER A 562 36.13 -7.30 -3.41
C SER A 562 36.55 -6.85 -4.82
N LEU A 563 35.61 -6.33 -5.62
CA LEU A 563 35.85 -5.77 -6.95
C LEU A 563 36.44 -4.34 -6.92
N GLU A 564 36.66 -3.75 -5.75
CA GLU A 564 37.49 -2.54 -5.63
C GLU A 564 38.98 -2.86 -5.82
N ASN A 565 39.38 -4.13 -5.71
CA ASN A 565 40.72 -4.58 -6.08
C ASN A 565 40.86 -4.56 -7.62
N PRO A 566 41.83 -3.81 -8.17
CA PRO A 566 41.99 -3.65 -9.62
C PRO A 566 42.24 -4.97 -10.35
N ILE A 567 42.86 -5.97 -9.70
CA ILE A 567 43.15 -7.28 -10.29
C ILE A 567 41.85 -8.08 -10.50
N LEU A 568 41.02 -8.20 -9.47
CA LEU A 568 39.73 -8.91 -9.54
C LEU A 568 38.74 -8.20 -10.47
N GLN A 569 38.83 -6.86 -10.56
CA GLN A 569 38.06 -6.08 -11.51
C GLN A 569 38.46 -6.36 -12.96
N ALA A 570 39.77 -6.47 -13.25
CA ALA A 570 40.27 -6.85 -14.55
C ALA A 570 39.87 -8.28 -14.94
N GLU A 571 39.99 -9.25 -14.02
CA GLU A 571 39.52 -10.63 -14.23
C GLU A 571 38.02 -10.70 -14.52
N ARG A 572 37.19 -9.97 -13.75
CA ARG A 572 35.75 -9.88 -14.03
C ARG A 572 35.47 -9.29 -15.40
N ASN A 573 36.17 -8.22 -15.78
CA ASN A 573 35.97 -7.58 -17.07
C ASN A 573 36.33 -8.54 -18.22
N LEU A 574 37.43 -9.29 -18.10
CA LEU A 574 37.80 -10.35 -19.05
C LEU A 574 36.73 -11.43 -19.13
N TYR A 575 36.22 -11.89 -17.99
CA TYR A 575 35.14 -12.89 -17.95
C TYR A 575 33.84 -12.38 -18.59
N VAL A 576 33.48 -11.11 -18.37
CA VAL A 576 32.30 -10.50 -18.98
C VAL A 576 32.49 -10.32 -20.49
N TYR A 577 33.64 -9.82 -20.94
CA TYR A 577 33.92 -9.65 -22.37
C TYR A 577 34.00 -10.98 -23.11
N PHE A 578 34.46 -12.05 -22.46
CA PHE A 578 34.42 -13.41 -23.00
C PHE A 578 33.01 -13.86 -23.44
N TYR A 579 31.96 -13.46 -22.73
CA TYR A 579 30.57 -13.80 -23.10
C TYR A 579 29.85 -12.70 -23.89
N CYS A 580 30.22 -11.44 -23.70
CA CYS A 580 29.44 -10.30 -24.19
C CYS A 580 30.09 -9.56 -25.37
N ASN A 581 31.42 -9.60 -25.55
CA ASN A 581 32.10 -8.83 -26.58
C ASN A 581 33.53 -9.34 -26.86
N GLU A 582 33.68 -10.14 -27.91
CA GLU A 582 34.95 -10.78 -28.30
C GLU A 582 36.01 -9.77 -28.78
N ASP A 583 35.61 -8.69 -29.45
CA ASP A 583 36.54 -7.69 -29.97
C ASP A 583 37.22 -6.90 -28.84
N ARG A 584 36.46 -6.53 -27.80
CA ARG A 584 37.02 -5.88 -26.60
C ARG A 584 37.90 -6.80 -25.76
N LEU A 585 37.60 -8.11 -25.77
CA LEU A 585 38.46 -9.09 -25.12
C LEU A 585 39.82 -9.15 -25.83
N ARG A 586 39.81 -9.19 -27.17
CA ARG A 586 41.02 -9.23 -27.98
C ARG A 586 41.91 -8.01 -27.74
N GLU A 587 41.34 -6.80 -27.75
CA GLU A 587 42.08 -5.56 -27.48
C GLU A 587 42.76 -5.56 -26.10
N MET A 588 42.04 -5.92 -25.03
CA MET A 588 42.64 -5.95 -23.68
C MET A 588 43.70 -7.04 -23.53
N VAL A 589 43.54 -8.21 -24.16
CA VAL A 589 44.55 -9.27 -24.11
C VAL A 589 45.82 -8.84 -24.87
N GLU A 590 45.67 -8.20 -26.04
CA GLU A 590 46.81 -7.65 -26.79
C GLU A 590 47.56 -6.54 -26.02
N GLU A 591 46.86 -5.70 -25.26
CA GLU A 591 47.50 -4.71 -24.37
C GLU A 591 48.24 -5.35 -23.20
N LEU A 592 47.67 -6.38 -22.57
CA LEU A 592 48.34 -7.13 -21.51
C LEU A 592 49.57 -7.89 -22.03
N GLU A 593 49.51 -8.47 -23.23
CA GLU A 593 50.65 -9.10 -23.89
C GLU A 593 51.76 -8.09 -24.20
N LYS A 594 51.41 -6.89 -24.69
CA LYS A 594 52.38 -5.81 -24.93
C LYS A 594 53.03 -5.35 -23.63
N GLN A 595 52.28 -5.21 -22.53
CA GLN A 595 52.82 -4.85 -21.22
C GLN A 595 53.72 -5.95 -20.64
N ALA A 596 53.35 -7.23 -20.76
CA ALA A 596 54.18 -8.35 -20.32
C ALA A 596 55.47 -8.47 -21.14
N SER A 597 55.39 -8.21 -22.46
CA SER A 597 56.55 -8.18 -23.36
C SER A 597 57.52 -7.04 -23.03
N ALA A 598 56.99 -5.90 -22.56
CA ALA A 598 57.77 -4.74 -22.14
C ALA A 598 58.42 -4.94 -20.76
N SER A 599 57.79 -5.73 -19.86
CA SER A 599 58.34 -6.10 -18.55
C SER A 599 59.34 -7.26 -18.59
N SER A 600 59.52 -7.90 -19.76
CA SER A 600 60.44 -9.05 -19.98
C SER A 600 61.74 -8.65 -20.70
N LYS A 601 61.99 -7.35 -20.85
CA LYS A 601 63.27 -6.76 -21.23
C LYS A 601 63.77 -5.94 -20.05
#